data_AF-A0A369BB07-F1
#
_entry.id   AF-A0A369BB07-F1
#
_cell.length_a   1.000
_cell.length_b   1.000
_cell.length_c   1.000
_cell.angle_alpha   90.00
_cell.angle_beta   90.00
_cell.angle_gamma   90.00
#
_symmetry.space_group_name_H-M   'P 1'
#
loop_
_entity.id
_entity.type
_entity.pdbx_description
1 polymer ?
#
loop_
_entity_poly.entity_id
_entity_poly.type
_entity_poly.pdbx_seq_one_letter_code
_entity_poly.pdbx_strand_id
1 'polypeptide(L)' 'MTMQELKAKLDQSLQSLLQVTDGLEEDHLQQLSFPHPVFGLMDLKQWVEFVGVHEKCHLEQMKEVLREISA' A
#
# COMPACT_ATOMS: atom_id res chain seq x y z
N MET A 1 -17.04 8.29 -8.47
CA MET A 1 -15.99 7.40 -9.00
C MET A 1 -16.63 6.06 -9.35
N THR A 2 -16.42 5.55 -10.56
CA THR A 2 -16.88 4.23 -10.97
C THR A 2 -15.96 3.13 -10.45
N MET A 3 -16.41 1.87 -10.50
CA MET A 3 -15.58 0.72 -10.14
C MET A 3 -14.32 0.60 -11.03
N GLN A 4 -14.44 0.93 -12.31
CA GLN A 4 -13.30 0.96 -13.23
C GLN A 4 -12.30 2.05 -12.86
N GLU A 5 -12.77 3.25 -12.54
CA GLU A 5 -11.92 4.37 -12.10
C GLU A 5 -11.19 4.04 -10.79
N LEU A 6 -11.85 3.36 -9.85
CA LEU A 6 -11.25 2.90 -8.60
C LEU A 6 -10.11 1.91 -8.85
N LYS A 7 -10.35 0.89 -9.68
CA LYS A 7 -9.33 -0.11 -10.05
C LYS A 7 -8.14 0.52 -10.74
N ALA A 8 -8.39 1.39 -11.72
CA ALA A 8 -7.33 2.10 -12.43
C ALA A 8 -6.46 2.95 -11.49
N LYS A 9 -7.07 3.63 -10.51
CA LYS A 9 -6.32 4.41 -9.51
C LYS A 9 -5.51 3.53 -8.57
N LEU A 10 -6.06 2.38 -8.13
CA LEU A 10 -5.33 1.42 -7.31
C LEU A 10 -4.11 0.86 -8.07
N ASP A 11 -4.32 0.43 -9.31
CA ASP A 11 -3.25 -0.08 -10.18
C ASP A 11 -2.18 0.99 -10.40
N GLN A 12 -2.58 2.22 -10.70
CA GLN A 12 -1.65 3.34 -10.87
C GLN A 12 -0.83 3.59 -9.59
N SER A 13 -1.48 3.60 -8.42
CA SER A 13 -0.81 3.79 -7.13
C SER A 13 0.22 2.69 -6.86
N LEU A 14 -0.12 1.43 -7.14
CA LEU A 14 0.79 0.30 -6.99
C LEU A 14 1.98 0.40 -7.95
N GLN A 15 1.73 0.74 -9.22
CA GLN A 15 2.82 0.92 -10.19
C GLN A 15 3.77 2.05 -9.79
N SER A 16 3.25 3.16 -9.26
CA SER A 16 4.10 4.24 -8.74
C SER A 16 4.95 3.79 -7.55
N LEU A 17 4.40 2.99 -6.62
CA LEU A 17 5.19 2.43 -5.52
C LEU A 17 6.31 1.51 -6.03
N LEU A 18 5.98 0.61 -6.94
CA LEU A 18 6.96 -0.33 -7.52
C LEU A 18 8.08 0.41 -8.27
N GLN A 19 7.74 1.43 -9.04
CA GLN A 19 8.72 2.27 -9.76
C GLN A 19 9.70 2.98 -8.81
N VAL A 20 9.25 3.40 -7.63
CA VAL A 20 10.13 4.04 -6.64
C VAL A 20 11.11 3.03 -6.04
N THR A 21 10.72 1.77 -5.93
CA THR A 21 11.55 0.71 -5.36
C THR A 21 12.38 -0.06 -6.40
N ASP A 22 12.11 0.15 -7.69
CA ASP A 22 12.72 -0.63 -8.78
C ASP A 22 14.23 -0.41 -8.84
N GLY A 23 14.99 -1.50 -8.86
CA GLY A 23 16.46 -1.46 -8.88
C GLY A 23 17.13 -1.00 -7.59
N LEU A 24 16.40 -0.78 -6.49
CA LEU A 24 16.99 -0.46 -5.19
C LEU A 24 17.34 -1.74 -4.42
N GLU A 25 18.60 -1.87 -4.01
CA GLU A 25 18.99 -2.87 -3.01
C GLU A 25 18.40 -2.52 -1.64
N GLU A 26 18.23 -3.51 -0.78
CA GLU A 26 17.56 -3.35 0.52
C GLU A 26 18.18 -2.25 1.40
N ASP A 27 19.51 -2.12 1.41
CA ASP A 27 20.23 -1.08 2.16
C ASP A 27 19.86 0.35 1.69
N HIS A 28 19.51 0.53 0.41
CA HIS A 28 19.10 1.84 -0.11
C HIS A 28 17.70 2.23 0.36
N LEU A 29 16.83 1.23 0.65
CA LEU A 29 15.47 1.49 1.13
C LEU A 29 15.47 2.11 2.54
N GLN A 30 16.52 1.87 3.33
CA GLN A 30 16.65 2.46 4.68
C GLN A 30 17.24 3.88 4.67
N GLN A 31 17.80 4.33 3.53
CA GLN A 31 18.48 5.63 3.42
C GLN A 31 17.54 6.77 3.03
N LEU A 32 16.37 6.46 2.48
CA LEU A 32 15.35 7.43 2.08
C LEU A 32 14.22 7.45 3.10
N SER A 33 13.86 8.62 3.60
CA SER A 33 12.80 8.76 4.60
C SER A 33 11.78 9.83 4.24
N PHE A 34 10.50 9.54 4.51
CA PHE A 34 9.36 10.40 4.21
C PHE A 34 8.41 10.47 5.41
N PRO A 35 7.78 11.62 5.68
CA PRO A 35 6.86 11.77 6.82
C PRO A 35 5.54 11.02 6.58
N HIS A 36 5.22 10.07 7.45
CA HIS A 36 3.91 9.45 7.58
C HIS A 36 2.99 10.30 8.48
N PRO A 37 1.73 10.55 8.09
CA PRO A 37 0.80 11.40 8.84
C PRO A 37 0.60 10.98 10.32
N VAL A 38 0.70 9.69 10.61
CA VAL A 38 0.49 9.12 11.95
C VAL A 38 1.79 8.71 12.64
N PHE A 39 2.79 8.24 11.89
CA PHE A 39 3.98 7.59 12.45
C PHE A 39 5.22 8.48 12.40
N GLY A 40 5.11 9.70 11.86
CA GLY A 40 6.25 10.59 11.71
C GLY A 40 7.19 10.08 10.62
N LEU A 41 8.49 10.34 10.79
CA LEU A 41 9.47 9.99 9.77
C LEU A 41 9.62 8.46 9.67
N MET A 42 9.39 7.91 8.49
CA MET A 42 9.59 6.49 8.19
C MET A 42 10.53 6.34 7.00
N ASP A 43 11.40 5.35 7.05
CA ASP A 43 12.21 4.98 5.88
C ASP A 43 11.36 4.29 4.80
N LEU A 44 11.90 4.19 3.58
CA LEU A 44 11.16 3.64 2.44
C LEU A 44 10.85 2.15 2.64
N LYS A 45 11.71 1.39 3.34
CA LYS A 45 11.43 -0.01 3.69
C LYS A 45 10.18 -0.10 4.57
N GLN A 46 10.12 0.71 5.62
CA GLN A 46 8.97 0.78 6.52
C GLN A 46 7.69 1.20 5.78
N TRP A 47 7.78 2.13 4.82
CA TRP A 47 6.63 2.51 3.97
C TRP A 47 6.12 1.36 3.10
N VAL A 48 7.01 0.61 2.44
CA VAL A 48 6.63 -0.53 1.59
C VAL A 48 5.97 -1.62 2.43
N GLU A 49 6.55 -1.96 3.59
CA GLU A 49 5.98 -2.93 4.52
C GLU A 49 4.61 -2.48 5.04
N PHE A 50 4.49 -1.20 5.41
CA PHE A 50 3.23 -0.63 5.88
C PHE A 50 2.12 -0.73 4.83
N VAL A 51 2.39 -0.32 3.58
CA VAL A 51 1.40 -0.40 2.49
C VAL A 51 0.93 -1.83 2.29
N GLY A 52 1.84 -2.80 2.23
CA GLY A 52 1.49 -4.21 2.03
C GLY A 52 0.61 -4.77 3.17
N VAL A 53 0.93 -4.45 4.42
CA VAL A 53 0.11 -4.85 5.58
C VAL A 53 -1.26 -4.17 5.55
N HIS A 54 -1.31 -2.87 5.22
CA HIS A 54 -2.53 -2.08 5.16
C HIS A 54 -3.51 -2.61 4.08
N GLU A 55 -3.01 -2.92 2.89
CA GLU A 55 -3.81 -3.52 1.83
C GLU A 55 -4.37 -4.89 2.21
N LYS A 56 -3.54 -5.74 2.84
CA LYS A 56 -3.99 -7.05 3.35
C LYS A 56 -5.11 -6.90 4.38
N CYS A 57 -4.99 -5.91 5.29
CA CYS A 57 -6.02 -5.62 6.28
C CYS A 57 -7.37 -5.28 5.61
N HIS A 58 -7.37 -4.37 4.64
CA HIS A 58 -8.58 -4.00 3.91
C HIS A 58 -9.17 -5.14 3.09
N LEU A 59 -8.34 -6.02 2.53
CA LEU A 59 -8.83 -7.21 1.84
C LEU A 59 -9.59 -8.14 2.79
N GLU A 60 -9.07 -8.38 3.99
CA GLU A 60 -9.77 -9.20 4.98
C GLU A 60 -11.06 -8.54 5.47
N GLN A 61 -11.08 -7.22 5.63
CA GLN A 61 -12.32 -6.49 5.94
C GLN A 61 -13.38 -6.65 4.85
N MET A 62 -12.99 -6.56 3.56
CA MET A 62 -13.92 -6.76 2.45
C MET A 62 -14.47 -8.19 2.43
N LYS A 63 -13.64 -9.20 2.70
CA LYS A 63 -14.09 -10.59 2.83
C LYS A 63 -15.07 -10.77 3.98
N GLU A 64 -14.84 -10.12 5.11
CA GLU A 64 -15.75 -10.19 6.26
C GLU A 64 -17.11 -9.58 5.92
N VAL A 65 -17.14 -8.37 5.36
CA VAL A 65 -18.39 -7.73 4.93
C VAL A 65 -19.14 -8.59 3.91
N LEU A 66 -18.41 -9.23 2.97
CA LEU A 66 -19.04 -10.14 2.01
C LEU A 66 -19.67 -11.36 2.68
N ARG A 67 -19.02 -11.93 3.70
CA ARG A 67 -19.57 -13.04 4.51
C ARG A 67 -20.84 -12.60 5.23
N GLU A 68 -20.85 -11.43 5.85
CA GLU A 68 -22.02 -10.90 6.56
C GLU A 68 -23.22 -10.66 5.64
N ILE A 69 -22.97 -10.16 4.42
CA ILE A 69 -24.04 -9.86 3.45
C ILE A 69 -24.57 -11.12 2.76
N SER A 70 -23.75 -12.16 2.64
CA SER A 70 -24.11 -13.42 1.95
C SER A 70 -24.67 -14.51 2.88
N ALA A 71 -24.73 -14.23 4.19
CA ALA A 71 -25.26 -15.11 5.23
C ALA A 71 -26.78 -14.89 5.42
#